data_AF-A0A6T5YTP6-F1
#
_entry.id   AF-A0A6T5YTP6-F1
#
_cell.length_a   1.000
_cell.length_b   1.000
_cell.length_c   1.000
_cell.angle_alpha   90.00
_cell.angle_beta   90.00
_cell.angle_gamma   90.00
#
_symmetry.space_group_name_H-M   'P 1'
#
loop_
_entity.id
_entity.type
_entity.pdbx_description
1 polymer ?
#
loop_
_entity_poly.entity_id
_entity_poly.type
_entity_poly.pdbx_seq_one_letter_code
_entity_poly.pdbx_strand_id
1 'polypeptide(L)'
;FPYVCETCLGPNPYLRMMKMPMSRECKISGRPYTAFRWKPGAEARYKETIIAPEVGIAKGVCQVCLMDMRFNVPVAVRDKLLGAGADASARPQSDANKEFYWAQERKAMLDG
;
A
#
# COMPACT_ATOMS: atom_id res chain seq x y z
N PHE A 1 3.64 -1.71 -11.13
CA PHE A 1 3.02 -2.98 -10.70
C PHE A 1 2.59 -2.82 -9.23
N PRO A 2 1.58 -3.53 -8.68
CA PRO A 2 1.19 -3.34 -7.28
C PRO A 2 2.27 -3.81 -6.29
N TYR A 3 2.33 -3.17 -5.12
CA TYR A 3 3.25 -3.45 -4.02
C TYR A 3 2.58 -4.38 -3.00
N VAL A 4 2.82 -5.69 -3.13
CA VAL A 4 2.04 -6.73 -2.46
C VAL A 4 2.96 -7.85 -1.97
N CYS A 5 2.70 -8.39 -0.77
CA CYS A 5 3.46 -9.51 -0.22
C CYS A 5 3.10 -10.85 -0.87
N GLU A 6 4.00 -11.83 -0.75
CA GLU A 6 3.86 -13.18 -1.30
C GLU A 6 2.59 -13.91 -0.81
N THR A 7 2.25 -13.73 0.47
CA THR A 7 1.03 -14.31 1.06
C THR A 7 -0.27 -13.74 0.45
N CYS A 8 -0.21 -12.52 -0.07
CA CYS A 8 -1.32 -11.89 -0.77
C CYS A 8 -1.40 -12.26 -2.26
N LEU A 9 -0.26 -12.53 -2.90
CA LEU A 9 -0.22 -13.07 -4.26
C LEU A 9 -0.69 -14.52 -4.31
N GLY A 10 -0.38 -15.32 -3.30
CA GLY A 10 -0.74 -16.73 -3.21
C GLY A 10 0.35 -17.66 -3.76
N PRO A 11 0.13 -18.98 -3.67
CA PRO A 11 1.16 -19.99 -3.99
C PRO A 11 1.35 -20.21 -5.50
N ASN A 12 0.47 -19.69 -6.35
CA ASN A 12 0.54 -19.92 -7.79
C ASN A 12 1.51 -18.91 -8.45
N PRO A 13 2.58 -19.36 -9.14
CA PRO A 13 3.51 -18.47 -9.84
C PRO A 13 2.88 -17.76 -11.04
N TYR A 14 1.78 -18.28 -11.59
CA TYR A 14 1.06 -17.69 -12.71
C TYR A 14 -0.23 -17.03 -12.24
N LEU A 15 -0.18 -15.71 -12.06
CA LEU A 15 -1.32 -14.92 -11.60
C LEU A 15 -1.91 -14.09 -12.74
N ARG A 16 -3.25 -14.07 -12.83
CA ARG A 16 -4.00 -13.13 -13.68
C ARG A 16 -4.57 -12.00 -12.83
N MET A 17 -4.27 -10.76 -13.21
CA MET A 17 -4.69 -9.55 -12.50
C MET A 17 -5.52 -8.66 -13.43
N MET A 18 -6.58 -8.05 -12.89
CA MET A 18 -7.32 -6.97 -13.54
C MET A 18 -6.76 -5.63 -13.08
N LYS A 19 -6.35 -4.79 -14.03
CA LYS A 19 -5.93 -3.41 -13.79
C LYS A 19 -7.12 -2.49 -13.96
N MET A 20 -7.50 -1.78 -12.89
CA MET A 20 -8.63 -0.86 -12.88
C MET A 20 -8.09 0.57 -12.67
N PRO A 21 -7.92 1.37 -13.74
CA PRO A 21 -7.35 2.70 -13.63
C PRO A 21 -8.27 3.63 -12.85
N MET A 22 -7.69 4.34 -11.88
CA MET A 22 -8.36 5.39 -11.06
C MET A 22 -9.70 4.95 -10.44
N SER A 23 -9.90 3.66 -10.17
CA SER A 23 -11.21 3.12 -9.77
C SER A 23 -11.51 3.21 -8.27
N ARG A 24 -10.48 3.44 -7.45
CA ARG A 24 -10.57 3.47 -5.99
C ARG A 24 -9.89 4.70 -5.43
N GLU A 25 -10.41 5.18 -4.32
CA GLU A 25 -9.83 6.25 -3.51
C GLU A 25 -9.08 5.66 -2.31
N CYS A 26 -7.88 6.17 -2.06
CA CYS A 26 -7.07 5.72 -0.94
C CYS A 26 -7.52 6.41 0.35
N LYS A 27 -7.89 5.62 1.37
CA LYS A 27 -8.31 6.15 2.68
C LYS A 27 -7.23 6.94 3.42
N ILE A 28 -5.96 6.73 3.07
CA ILE A 28 -4.83 7.42 3.72
C ILE A 28 -4.50 8.72 3.00
N SER A 29 -4.47 8.73 1.66
CA SER A 29 -4.08 9.92 0.89
C SER A 29 -5.26 10.74 0.34
N GLY A 30 -6.50 10.23 0.42
CA GLY A 30 -7.69 10.89 -0.15
C GLY A 30 -7.70 10.96 -1.68
N ARG A 31 -6.78 10.23 -2.34
CA ARG A 31 -6.54 10.36 -3.79
C ARG A 31 -6.98 9.11 -4.55
N PRO A 32 -7.46 9.27 -5.79
CA PRO A 32 -7.72 8.15 -6.67
C PRO A 32 -6.40 7.47 -7.06
N TYR A 33 -6.44 6.14 -7.17
CA TYR A 33 -5.32 5.31 -7.60
C TYR A 33 -5.79 4.18 -8.52
N THR A 34 -4.83 3.60 -9.25
CA THR A 34 -5.09 2.42 -10.08
C THR A 34 -5.14 1.19 -9.18
N ALA A 35 -6.33 0.61 -9.02
CA ALA A 35 -6.51 -0.59 -8.23
C ALA A 35 -6.21 -1.85 -9.05
N PHE A 36 -5.73 -2.88 -8.36
CA PHE A 36 -5.50 -4.20 -8.94
C PHE A 36 -6.35 -5.22 -8.21
N ARG A 37 -6.98 -6.13 -8.97
CA ARG A 37 -7.82 -7.21 -8.44
C ARG A 37 -7.42 -8.55 -9.03
N TRP A 38 -7.28 -9.58 -8.20
CA TRP A 38 -6.89 -10.92 -8.62
C TRP A 38 -7.46 -11.99 -7.69
N LYS A 39 -7.33 -13.26 -8.11
CA LYS A 39 -7.68 -14.43 -7.30
C LYS A 39 -6.40 -15.23 -7.00
N PRO A 40 -5.95 -15.30 -5.73
CA PRO A 40 -4.68 -15.97 -5.36
C PRO A 40 -4.65 -17.49 -5.57
N GLY A 41 -5.82 -18.14 -5.63
CA GLY A 41 -5.95 -19.59 -5.75
C GLY A 41 -7.37 -20.02 -6.14
N ALA A 42 -7.58 -21.28 -6.46
CA ALA A 42 -8.87 -21.79 -6.96
C ALA A 42 -10.02 -21.61 -5.97
N GLU A 43 -9.78 -21.80 -4.68
CA GLU A 43 -10.80 -21.62 -3.62
C GLU A 43 -10.66 -20.30 -2.86
N ALA A 44 -9.63 -19.50 -3.17
CA ALA A 44 -9.40 -18.23 -2.49
C ALA A 44 -10.41 -17.16 -2.93
N ARG A 45 -10.70 -16.21 -2.03
CA ARG A 45 -11.48 -15.02 -2.37
C ARG A 45 -10.67 -14.08 -3.26
N TYR A 46 -11.38 -13.26 -4.04
CA TYR A 46 -10.74 -12.17 -4.76
C TYR A 46 -10.09 -11.20 -3.79
N LYS A 47 -8.83 -10.86 -4.05
CA LYS A 47 -8.11 -9.81 -3.34
C LYS A 47 -8.05 -8.56 -4.23
N GLU A 48 -8.13 -7.41 -3.59
CA GLU A 48 -8.04 -6.10 -4.24
C GLU A 48 -7.10 -5.20 -3.42
N THR A 49 -6.32 -4.37 -4.09
CA THR A 49 -5.54 -3.30 -3.44
C THR A 49 -6.46 -2.30 -2.74
N ILE A 50 -6.13 -1.88 -1.52
CA ILE A 50 -6.94 -0.97 -0.69
C ILE A 50 -6.29 0.42 -0.55
N ILE A 51 -4.98 0.50 -0.72
CA ILE A 51 -4.20 1.75 -0.62
C ILE A 51 -3.45 2.06 -1.92
N ALA A 52 -3.19 3.35 -2.13
CA ALA A 52 -2.40 3.83 -3.25
C ALA A 52 -0.94 3.36 -3.16
N PRO A 53 -0.24 3.18 -4.29
CA PRO A 53 1.13 2.65 -4.32
C PRO A 53 2.13 3.53 -3.57
N GLU A 54 2.00 4.86 -3.66
CA GLU A 54 2.86 5.79 -2.92
C GLU A 54 2.77 5.55 -1.41
N VAL A 55 1.59 5.24 -0.88
CA VAL A 55 1.39 4.97 0.56
C VAL A 55 2.00 3.63 0.95
N GLY A 56 1.87 2.62 0.09
CA GLY A 56 2.45 1.30 0.30
C GLY A 56 3.97 1.36 0.39
N ILE A 57 4.61 2.07 -0.55
CA ILE A 57 6.06 2.23 -0.63
C ILE A 57 6.56 3.09 0.53
N ALA A 58 5.98 4.27 0.76
CA ALA A 58 6.42 5.18 1.83
C ALA A 58 6.29 4.59 3.23
N LYS A 59 5.35 3.66 3.46
CA LYS A 59 5.22 2.97 4.75
C LYS A 59 5.90 1.61 4.79
N GLY A 60 6.33 1.04 3.66
CA GLY A 60 6.85 -0.33 3.58
C GLY A 60 5.79 -1.40 3.86
N VAL A 61 4.54 -1.18 3.44
CA VAL A 61 3.39 -2.05 3.76
C VAL A 61 2.71 -2.60 2.53
N CYS A 62 2.19 -3.82 2.64
CA CYS A 62 1.43 -4.46 1.57
C CYS A 62 0.12 -3.71 1.28
N GLN A 63 -0.17 -3.46 0.00
CA GLN A 63 -1.38 -2.73 -0.43
C GLN A 63 -2.71 -3.45 -0.13
N VAL A 64 -2.68 -4.73 0.22
CA VAL A 64 -3.88 -5.55 0.47
C VAL A 64 -4.07 -5.81 1.96
N CYS A 65 -3.06 -6.36 2.64
CA CYS A 65 -3.20 -6.76 4.04
C CYS A 65 -2.69 -5.70 5.03
N LEU A 66 -2.07 -4.61 4.58
CA LEU A 66 -1.49 -3.55 5.43
C LEU A 66 -0.43 -4.04 6.43
N MET A 67 0.11 -5.25 6.23
CA MET A 67 1.22 -5.80 7.00
C MET A 67 2.54 -5.27 6.45
N ASP A 68 3.55 -5.22 7.32
CA ASP A 68 4.90 -4.87 6.93
C ASP A 68 5.48 -5.88 5.93
N MET A 69 6.17 -5.38 4.90
CA MET A 69 6.70 -6.21 3.82
C MET A 69 7.95 -7.01 4.19
N ARG A 70 8.66 -6.64 5.28
CA ARG A 70 9.91 -7.28 5.70
C ARG A 70 9.70 -8.32 6.78
N PHE A 71 8.92 -8.00 7.79
CA PHE A 71 8.72 -8.82 8.98
C PHE A 71 7.33 -9.48 9.03
N ASN A 72 6.42 -9.10 8.13
CA ASN A 72 5.05 -9.60 8.09
C ASN A 72 4.33 -9.48 9.46
N VAL A 73 4.58 -8.37 10.16
CA VAL A 73 3.89 -8.00 11.41
C VAL A 73 3.03 -6.76 11.17
N PRO A 74 2.02 -6.49 12.03
CA PRO A 74 1.25 -5.27 11.93
C PRO A 74 2.15 -4.04 12.10
N VAL A 75 1.88 -3.00 11.32
CA VAL A 75 2.68 -1.75 11.31
C VAL A 75 2.82 -1.15 12.70
N ALA A 76 1.74 -1.14 13.49
CA ALA A 76 1.77 -0.63 14.85
C ALA A 76 2.72 -1.41 15.78
N VAL A 77 2.93 -2.71 15.53
CA VAL A 77 3.87 -3.54 16.28
C VAL A 77 5.30 -3.26 15.82
N ARG A 78 5.52 -3.20 14.50
CA ARG A 78 6.81 -2.84 13.92
C ARG A 78 7.32 -1.49 14.44
N ASP A 79 6.49 -0.46 14.37
CA ASP A 79 6.88 0.91 14.72
C ASP A 79 7.22 1.04 16.21
N LYS A 80 6.52 0.29 17.07
CA LYS A 80 6.84 0.20 18.51
C LYS A 80 8.19 -0.48 18.78
N LEU A 81 8.50 -1.54 18.05
CA LEU A 81 9.71 -2.34 18.27
C LEU A 81 10.97 -1.69 17.66
N LEU A 82 10.84 -1.04 16.50
CA LEU A 82 11.96 -0.39 15.83
C LEU A 82 12.27 1.01 16.38
N GLY A 83 11.53 1.48 17.40
CA GLY A 83 11.63 2.87 17.86
C GLY A 83 11.26 3.89 16.79
N ALA A 84 10.68 3.45 15.67
CA ALA A 84 10.30 4.24 14.50
C ALA A 84 9.02 5.06 14.74
N GLY A 85 8.69 5.35 16.00
CA GLY A 85 7.71 6.39 16.35
C GLY A 85 8.05 7.75 15.72
N ALA A 86 9.31 7.96 15.29
CA ALA A 86 9.78 9.13 14.57
C ALA A 86 9.11 9.34 13.18
N ASP A 87 8.75 8.27 12.46
CA ASP A 87 8.11 8.38 11.12
C ASP A 87 6.61 8.73 11.20
N ALA A 88 6.01 8.62 12.38
CA ALA A 88 4.66 9.09 12.67
C ALA A 88 4.65 10.59 13.02
N SER A 89 5.70 11.09 13.68
CA SER A 89 5.88 12.50 14.02
C SER A 89 6.35 13.39 12.86
N ALA A 90 6.95 12.81 11.82
CA ALA A 90 7.36 13.55 10.62
C ALA A 90 6.22 13.79 9.62
N ARG A 91 5.05 13.17 9.81
CA ARG A 91 3.94 13.26 8.86
C ARG A 91 2.95 14.36 9.23
N PRO A 92 2.60 15.23 8.28
CA PRO A 92 1.66 16.31 8.54
C PRO A 92 0.29 15.77 8.95
N GLN A 93 -0.25 16.29 10.07
CA GLN A 93 -1.60 15.97 10.54
C GLN A 93 -2.69 16.88 9.96
N SER A 94 -2.32 18.08 9.47
CA SER A 94 -3.27 18.97 8.79
C SER A 94 -3.59 18.46 7.39
N ASP A 95 -4.85 18.57 6.98
CA ASP A 95 -5.34 18.02 5.71
C ASP A 95 -4.60 18.61 4.49
N ALA A 96 -4.35 19.92 4.48
CA ALA A 96 -3.63 20.58 3.38
C ALA A 96 -2.18 20.09 3.23
N ASN A 97 -1.46 19.95 4.35
CA ASN A 97 -0.07 19.51 4.32
C ASN A 97 0.02 18.01 3.99
N LYS A 98 -0.99 17.23 4.39
CA LYS A 98 -1.12 15.81 4.06
C LYS A 98 -1.31 15.59 2.57
N GLU A 99 -2.19 16.36 1.92
CA GLU A 99 -2.37 16.29 0.47
C GLU A 99 -1.11 16.67 -0.30
N PHE A 100 -0.42 17.74 0.14
CA PHE A 100 0.82 18.19 -0.47
C PHE A 100 1.93 17.13 -0.35
N TYR A 101 2.10 16.55 0.84
CA TYR A 101 3.07 15.49 1.09
C TYR A 101 2.86 14.28 0.18
N TRP A 102 1.62 13.75 0.10
CA TRP A 102 1.34 12.60 -0.77
C TRP A 102 1.42 12.92 -2.27
N ALA A 103 1.19 14.18 -2.67
CA ALA A 103 1.42 14.62 -4.03
C ALA A 103 2.91 14.58 -4.40
N GLN A 104 3.76 15.02 -3.49
CA GLN A 104 5.22 15.00 -3.67
C GLN A 104 5.75 13.55 -3.73
N GLU A 105 5.31 12.68 -2.82
CA GLU A 105 5.66 11.25 -2.81
C GLU A 105 5.25 10.55 -4.12
N ARG A 106 4.05 10.85 -4.64
CA ARG A 106 3.60 10.32 -5.93
C ARG A 106 4.47 10.80 -7.09
N LYS A 107 4.87 12.07 -7.07
CA LYS A 107 5.78 12.62 -8.08
C LYS A 107 7.14 11.93 -8.01
N ALA A 108 7.71 11.77 -6.82
CA ALA A 108 8.96 11.05 -6.61
C ALA A 108 8.89 9.59 -7.09
N MET A 109 7.74 8.92 -6.92
CA MET A 109 7.51 7.56 -7.45
C MET A 109 7.43 7.51 -8.98
N LEU A 110 6.95 8.57 -9.65
CA LEU A 110 6.81 8.61 -11.11
C LEU A 110 8.12 9.00 -11.82
N ASP A 111 8.93 9.82 -11.16
CA ASP A 111 10.19 10.35 -11.71
C ASP A 111 11.38 9.35 -11.54
N GLY A 112 11.18 8.24 -10.81
CA GLY A 112 12.17 7.17 -10.59
C GLY A 112 11.78 5.85 -11.24
#